data_AF-A0A7S1MK17-F1
#
_entry.id   AF-A0A7S1MK17-F1
#
_cell.length_a   1.000
_cell.length_b   1.000
_cell.length_c   1.000
_cell.angle_alpha   90.00
_cell.angle_beta   90.00
_cell.angle_gamma   90.00
#
_symmetry.space_group_name_H-M   'P 1'
#
loop_
_entity.id
_entity.type
_entity.pdbx_description
1 polymer ?
#
loop_
_entity_poly.entity_id
_entity_poly.type
_entity_poly.pdbx_seq_one_letter_code
_entity_poly.pdbx_strand_id
1 'polypeptide(L)'
;GSVSTEIPFTPAAKKFLQDGIEEAKRLGSDVIDPAHILLAMTKDKDGGVAKIFEKLSVDQTQIPEEIMKELKAALQKEKEGDKDLVGVATKGGAGGSKSGTLEEF
;
A
#
# COMPACT_ATOMS: atom_id res chain seq x y z
N GLY A 1 1.34 26.21 25.98
CA GLY A 1 0.83 26.43 24.62
C GLY A 1 1.51 25.42 23.73
N SER A 2 0.74 24.53 23.10
CA SER A 2 1.29 23.54 22.16
C SER A 2 1.61 24.25 20.86
N VAL A 3 2.88 24.57 20.63
CA VAL A 3 3.34 25.07 19.34
C VAL A 3 3.45 23.84 18.44
N SER A 4 2.47 23.62 17.57
CA SER A 4 2.61 22.66 16.48
C SER A 4 3.78 23.13 15.62
N THR A 5 4.93 22.49 15.81
CA THR A 5 6.17 22.83 15.12
C THR A 5 6.06 22.25 13.72
N GLU A 6 5.35 22.93 12.83
CA GLU A 6 5.33 22.58 11.42
C GLU A 6 6.68 22.93 10.82
N ILE A 7 7.47 21.90 10.49
CA ILE A 7 8.72 22.06 9.78
C ILE A 7 8.38 22.16 8.28
N PRO A 8 8.67 23.29 7.63
CA PRO A 8 8.39 23.44 6.21
C PRO A 8 9.28 22.54 5.37
N PHE A 9 8.71 21.90 4.35
CA PHE A 9 9.46 21.10 3.39
C PHE A 9 10.33 21.98 2.50
N THR A 10 11.52 21.47 2.17
CA THR A 10 12.34 22.06 1.11
C THR A 10 11.65 21.88 -0.26
N PRO A 11 11.98 22.72 -1.26
CA PRO A 11 11.44 22.55 -2.62
C PRO A 11 11.68 21.14 -3.19
N ALA A 12 12.87 20.57 -2.95
CA ALA A 12 13.21 19.22 -3.36
C ALA A 12 12.34 18.16 -2.66
N ALA A 13 12.14 18.26 -1.34
CA ALA A 13 11.29 17.34 -0.60
C ALA A 13 9.83 17.40 -1.09
N LYS A 14 9.30 18.60 -1.36
CA LYS A 14 7.96 18.75 -1.93
C LYS A 14 7.85 18.09 -3.31
N LYS A 15 8.88 18.24 -4.15
CA LYS A 15 8.94 17.57 -5.46
C LYS A 15 8.92 16.05 -5.32
N PHE A 16 9.72 15.47 -4.43
CA PHE A 16 9.73 14.02 -4.24
C PHE A 16 8.41 13.46 -3.73
N LEU A 17 7.70 14.21 -2.87
CA LEU A 17 6.36 13.84 -2.44
C LEU A 17 5.36 13.85 -3.61
N GLN A 18 5.43 14.85 -4.48
CA GLN A 18 4.59 14.94 -5.68
C GLN A 18 4.89 13.80 -6.67
N ASP A 19 6.17 13.60 -6.98
CA ASP A 19 6.63 12.54 -7.88
C ASP A 19 6.26 11.15 -7.30
N GLY A 20 6.28 10.97 -5.97
CA GLY A 20 5.88 9.74 -5.30
C GLY A 20 4.38 9.45 -5.41
N ILE A 21 3.53 10.49 -5.36
CA ILE A 21 2.09 10.37 -5.62
C ILE A 21 1.84 9.88 -7.06
N GLU A 22 2.58 10.43 -8.03
CA GLU A 22 2.48 10.01 -9.42
C GLU A 22 2.91 8.55 -9.61
N GLU A 23 3.97 8.11 -8.92
CA GLU A 23 4.41 6.71 -8.94
C GLU A 23 3.37 5.77 -8.33
N ALA A 24 2.78 6.11 -7.18
CA ALA A 24 1.70 5.32 -6.58
C ALA A 24 0.52 5.14 -7.55
N LYS A 25 0.09 6.24 -8.19
CA LYS A 25 -0.98 6.19 -9.21
C LYS A 25 -0.60 5.36 -10.41
N ARG A 26 0.63 5.48 -10.92
CA ARG A 26 1.13 4.69 -12.05
C ARG A 26 1.14 3.20 -11.77
N LEU A 27 1.39 2.82 -10.51
CA LEU A 27 1.44 1.44 -10.05
C LEU A 27 0.07 0.92 -9.60
N GLY A 28 -0.96 1.77 -9.59
CA GLY A 28 -2.31 1.40 -9.16
C GLY A 28 -2.44 1.21 -7.65
N SER A 29 -1.57 1.86 -6.86
CA SER A 29 -1.69 1.88 -5.40
C SER A 29 -2.58 3.03 -4.96
N ASP A 30 -3.62 2.72 -4.18
CA ASP A 30 -4.51 3.72 -3.58
C ASP A 30 -3.85 4.45 -2.40
N VAL A 31 -2.77 3.88 -1.84
CA VAL A 31 -2.02 4.40 -0.68
C VAL A 31 -0.57 4.69 -1.06
N ILE A 32 -0.01 5.76 -0.51
CA ILE A 32 1.38 6.16 -0.73
C ILE A 32 2.26 5.56 0.36
N ASP A 33 2.96 4.49 0.01
CA ASP A 33 4.01 3.91 0.86
C ASP A 33 5.38 4.59 0.70
N PRO A 34 6.30 4.42 1.69
CA PRO A 34 7.67 4.91 1.59
C PRO A 34 8.41 4.46 0.32
N ALA A 35 8.04 3.29 -0.23
CA ALA A 35 8.59 2.76 -1.47
C ALA A 35 8.35 3.69 -2.67
N HIS A 36 7.18 4.33 -2.77
CA HIS A 36 6.87 5.24 -3.87
C HIS A 36 7.70 6.53 -3.80
N ILE A 37 7.92 7.03 -2.58
CA ILE A 37 8.76 8.20 -2.33
C ILE A 37 10.22 7.86 -2.66
N LEU A 38 10.69 6.69 -2.23
CA LEU A 38 12.04 6.22 -2.55
C LEU A 38 12.23 6.07 -4.07
N LEU A 39 11.24 5.49 -4.77
CA LEU A 39 11.26 5.39 -6.23
C LEU A 39 11.33 6.77 -6.90
N ALA A 40 10.57 7.75 -6.40
CA ALA A 40 10.64 9.13 -6.88
C ALA A 40 12.02 9.76 -6.67
N MET A 41 12.66 9.51 -5.52
CA MET A 41 14.01 9.97 -5.23
C MET A 41 15.06 9.41 -6.20
N THR A 42 14.91 8.16 -6.67
CA THR A 42 15.85 7.58 -7.67
C THR A 42 15.84 8.30 -9.03
N LYS A 43 14.83 9.12 -9.33
CA LYS A 43 14.78 9.92 -10.56
C LYS A 43 15.73 11.13 -10.52
N ASP A 44 16.17 11.55 -9.34
CA ASP A 44 17.09 12.66 -9.15
C ASP A 44 18.54 12.24 -9.38
N LYS A 45 18.95 12.14 -10.65
CA LYS A 45 20.27 11.64 -11.07
C LYS A 45 21.42 12.63 -10.86
N ASP A 46 21.14 13.92 -10.88
CA ASP A 46 22.16 14.99 -10.81
C ASP A 46 22.07 15.81 -9.50
N GLY A 47 21.07 15.54 -8.66
CA GLY A 47 20.80 16.32 -7.46
C GLY A 47 21.43 15.79 -6.18
N GLY A 48 20.91 16.28 -5.06
CA GLY A 48 21.44 15.96 -3.73
C GLY A 48 21.25 14.50 -3.36
N VAL A 49 20.21 13.85 -3.89
CA VAL A 49 19.92 12.44 -3.64
C VAL A 49 20.98 11.55 -4.28
N ALA A 50 21.40 11.86 -5.51
CA ALA A 50 22.39 11.06 -6.21
C ALA A 50 23.70 10.93 -5.42
N LYS A 51 24.17 12.04 -4.86
CA LYS A 51 25.37 12.09 -4.01
C LYS A 51 25.23 11.26 -2.74
N ILE A 52 24.03 11.13 -2.19
CA ILE A 52 23.77 10.30 -1.01
C ILE A 52 23.87 8.83 -1.39
N PHE A 53 23.26 8.42 -2.52
CA PHE A 53 23.37 7.04 -3.00
C PHE A 53 24.81 6.65 -3.34
N GLU A 54 25.58 7.54 -3.96
CA GLU A 54 27.02 7.34 -4.19
C GLU A 54 27.80 7.12 -2.89
N LYS A 55 27.53 7.94 -1.86
CA LYS A 55 28.15 7.79 -0.54
C LYS A 55 27.80 6.46 0.14
N LEU A 56 26.61 5.94 -0.13
CA LEU A 56 26.16 4.65 0.36
C LEU A 56 26.64 3.49 -0.52
N SER A 57 27.39 3.76 -1.59
CA SER A 57 27.84 2.77 -2.59
C SER A 57 26.68 1.98 -3.20
N VAL A 58 25.51 2.62 -3.37
CA VAL A 58 24.32 2.02 -3.96
C VAL A 58 24.19 2.46 -5.41
N ASP A 59 24.05 1.50 -6.31
CA ASP A 59 23.77 1.76 -7.71
C ASP A 59 22.29 2.11 -7.92
N GLN A 60 22.03 3.38 -8.26
CA GLN A 60 20.69 3.89 -8.54
C GLN A 60 19.98 3.19 -9.71
N THR A 61 20.71 2.51 -10.59
CA THR A 61 20.09 1.77 -11.70
C THR A 61 19.42 0.48 -11.22
N GLN A 62 19.88 -0.08 -10.10
CA GLN A 62 19.36 -1.33 -9.53
C GLN A 62 18.20 -1.10 -8.56
N ILE A 63 18.16 0.07 -7.90
CA ILE A 63 17.13 0.40 -6.90
C ILE A 63 15.69 0.27 -7.45
N PRO A 64 15.34 0.79 -8.64
CA PRO A 64 13.98 0.70 -9.15
C PRO A 64 13.52 -0.74 -9.38
N GLU A 65 14.42 -1.62 -9.83
CA GLU A 65 14.08 -3.02 -10.07
C GLU A 65 13.77 -3.75 -8.76
N GLU A 66 14.60 -3.56 -7.73
CA GLU A 66 14.39 -4.20 -6.43
C GLU A 66 13.11 -3.66 -5.75
N ILE A 67 12.89 -2.34 -5.78
CA ILE A 67 11.65 -1.74 -5.24
C ILE A 67 10.41 -2.29 -5.97
N MET A 68 10.45 -2.38 -7.30
CA MET A 68 9.32 -2.90 -8.08
C MET A 68 9.06 -4.38 -7.79
N LYS A 69 10.10 -5.16 -7.53
CA LYS A 69 9.99 -6.57 -7.13
C LYS A 69 9.35 -6.71 -5.75
N GLU A 70 9.80 -5.91 -4.78
CA GLU A 70 9.20 -5.91 -3.43
C GLU A 70 7.74 -5.43 -3.44
N LEU A 71 7.44 -4.36 -4.18
CA LEU A 71 6.08 -3.84 -4.28
C LEU A 71 5.14 -4.85 -4.93
N LYS A 72 5.56 -5.53 -6.00
CA LYS A 72 4.77 -6.60 -6.62
C LYS A 72 4.52 -7.74 -5.63
N ALA A 73 5.52 -8.13 -4.83
CA ALA A 73 5.36 -9.16 -3.82
C ALA A 73 4.39 -8.73 -2.71
N ALA A 74 4.41 -7.44 -2.30
CA ALA A 74 3.47 -6.89 -1.34
C ALA A 74 2.02 -6.88 -1.87
N LEU A 75 1.82 -6.43 -3.11
CA LEU A 75 0.50 -6.42 -3.76
C LEU A 75 -0.09 -7.83 -3.96
N GLN A 76 0.75 -8.84 -4.12
CA GLN A 76 0.32 -10.24 -4.21
C GLN A 76 -0.15 -10.79 -2.85
N LYS A 77 0.51 -10.40 -1.75
CA LYS A 77 0.11 -10.80 -0.39
C LYS A 77 -1.22 -10.19 0.03
N GLU A 78 -1.48 -8.93 -0.33
CA GLU A 78 -2.75 -8.24 -0.07
C GLU A 78 -3.94 -8.94 -0.77
N LYS A 79 -3.74 -9.46 -1.99
CA LYS A 79 -4.79 -10.20 -2.74
C LYS A 79 -5.03 -11.63 -2.28
N GLU A 80 -4.14 -12.23 -1.49
CA GLU A 80 -4.33 -13.57 -0.93
C GLU A 80 -5.02 -13.57 0.44
N GLY A 81 -5.04 -12.43 1.16
CA GLY A 81 -5.74 -12.29 2.44
C GLY A 81 -7.27 -12.19 2.35
N ASP A 82 -7.83 -12.05 1.14
CA ASP A 82 -9.29 -11.96 0.88
C ASP A 82 -9.85 -13.26 0.26
N LYS A 83 -9.28 -14.44 0.57
CA LYS A 83 -9.83 -15.74 0.15
C LYS A 83 -10.40 -16.58 1.30
N ASP A 84 -10.19 -16.17 2.55
CA ASP A 84 -10.67 -16.92 3.73
C ASP A 84 -12.12 -16.62 4.13
N LEU A 85 -12.86 -15.79 3.37
CA LEU A 85 -14.28 -15.49 3.64
C LEU A 85 -15.30 -16.24 2.76
N VAL A 86 -14.88 -17.16 1.89
CA VAL A 86 -15.80 -18.04 1.14
C VAL A 86 -15.88 -19.40 1.84
N GLY A 87 -16.78 -19.51 2.82
CA GLY A 87 -16.89 -20.77 3.57
C GLY A 87 -18.05 -20.96 4.55
N VAL A 88 -19.16 -20.21 4.48
CA VAL A 88 -20.41 -20.66 5.12
C VAL A 88 -21.47 -20.91 4.07
N ALA A 89 -21.39 -22.09 3.45
CA ALA A 89 -22.47 -22.67 2.69
C ALA A 89 -23.64 -22.93 3.65
N THR A 90 -24.64 -22.04 3.67
CA THR A 90 -25.96 -22.31 4.23
C THR A 90 -26.62 -23.39 3.37
N LYS A 91 -26.40 -24.65 3.73
CA LYS A 91 -27.06 -25.81 3.15
C LYS A 91 -28.51 -25.83 3.62
N GLY A 92 -29.42 -25.46 2.72
CA GLY A 92 -30.84 -25.77 2.84
C GLY A 92 -31.06 -27.30 2.90
N GLY A 93 -31.88 -27.72 3.85
CA GLY A 93 -32.35 -29.10 4.00
C GLY A 93 -33.72 -29.10 4.69
N ALA A 94 -34.76 -29.34 3.90
CA ALA A 94 -36.14 -29.49 4.35
C ALA A 94 -36.33 -30.81 5.13
N GLY A 95 -37.23 -30.80 6.11
CA GLY A 95 -37.70 -32.02 6.79
C GLY A 95 -38.53 -31.72 8.02
N GLY A 96 -39.86 -31.69 7.87
CA GLY A 96 -40.80 -31.35 8.93
C GLY A 96 -41.00 -32.45 9.99
N SER A 97 -41.52 -32.04 11.14
CA SER A 97 -42.35 -32.87 12.02
C SER A 97 -43.23 -31.98 12.90
N LYS A 98 -44.49 -32.41 13.01
CA LYS A 98 -45.66 -31.72 13.57
C LYS A 98 -45.63 -31.66 15.10
N SER A 99 -46.15 -30.59 15.70
CA SER A 99 -46.86 -30.50 17.02
C SER A 99 -46.82 -29.03 17.45
N GLY A 100 -47.85 -28.32 17.91
CA GLY A 100 -49.25 -28.54 18.19
C GLY A 100 -49.81 -27.15 18.59
N THR A 101 -51.09 -26.93 18.33
CA THR A 101 -51.98 -25.85 18.83
C THR A 101 -51.65 -25.40 20.27
N LEU A 102 -51.74 -24.13 20.70
CA LEU A 102 -52.98 -23.32 20.83
C LEU A 102 -52.65 -21.99 21.56
N GLU A 103 -53.40 -20.93 21.20
CA GLU A 103 -53.83 -19.74 22.00
C GLU A 103 -52.84 -18.71 22.59
N GLU A 104 -52.95 -17.50 22.03
CA GLU A 104 -53.24 -16.21 22.68
C GLU A 104 -53.21 -16.17 24.22
N PHE A 105 -52.18 -15.50 24.76
CA PHE A 105 -52.23 -14.62 25.93
C PHE A 105 -51.21 -13.50 25.75
#